data_AF-A0A9N8YT44-F1
#
_entry.id   AF-A0A9N8YT44-F1
#
_cell.length_a   1.000
_cell.length_b   1.000
_cell.length_c   1.000
_cell.angle_alpha   90.00
_cell.angle_beta   90.00
_cell.angle_gamma   90.00
#
_symmetry.space_group_name_H-M   'P 1'
#
loop_
_entity.id
_entity.type
_entity.pdbx_description
1 polymer ?
#
loop_
_entity_poly.entity_id
_entity_poly.type
_entity_poly.pdbx_seq_one_letter_code
_entity_poly.pdbx_strand_id
1 'polypeptide(L)'
;MARTNHAPRNSFLVPGITRYSRSVIYSKKAIYKRKKTPQPKPETKPAQFKTVEIKGDKNGKERFIPVHKAPRFYPAEDVPVPKKSRKLNKTTKLRASITPGTILILLAGRFRGKRVVFLKQLPGSGLLLVTGPYKLNGVPLRRVNQAYVIATTTKINVSGLDKFDDNYFKREKNAKKSTEEEFFKEGEKKKKEFPAEKATFQKEVDKSLVATIRKDIDLYHYLRSRFTLTKGVFPHKLKF
;
A
#
# COMPACT_ATOMS: atom_id res chain seq x y z
N MET A 1 32.39 -3.01 14.11
CA MET A 1 31.47 -1.85 14.12
C MET A 1 30.67 -1.85 12.81
N ALA A 2 29.35 -2.01 12.88
CA ALA A 2 28.50 -1.96 11.70
C ALA A 2 28.63 -0.57 11.04
N ARG A 3 28.98 -0.54 9.74
CA ARG A 3 29.01 0.71 8.97
C ARG A 3 27.57 1.22 8.90
N THR A 4 27.24 2.23 9.70
CA THR A 4 26.00 2.98 9.54
C THR A 4 26.02 3.62 8.15
N ASN A 5 24.91 3.49 7.40
CA ASN A 5 24.81 4.09 6.07
C ASN A 5 25.01 5.61 6.20
N HIS A 6 26.04 6.14 5.54
CA HIS A 6 26.41 7.55 5.64
C HIS A 6 25.32 8.45 5.02
N ALA A 7 24.72 9.34 5.82
CA ALA A 7 23.71 10.30 5.35
C ALA A 7 24.29 11.25 4.27
N PRO A 8 23.47 11.75 3.33
CA PRO A 8 23.95 12.63 2.27
C PRO A 8 24.55 13.92 2.86
N ARG A 9 25.82 14.20 2.55
CA ARG A 9 26.53 15.44 2.99
C ARG A 9 26.07 16.72 2.27
N ASN A 10 25.10 16.63 1.37
CA ASN A 10 24.53 17.76 0.64
C ASN A 10 23.00 17.64 0.67
N SER A 11 22.33 18.61 1.27
CA SER A 11 20.87 18.72 1.26
C SER A 11 20.38 19.42 0.00
N PHE A 12 19.11 19.25 -0.33
CA PHE A 12 18.46 19.97 -1.44
C PHE A 12 17.90 21.31 -0.93
N LEU A 13 18.01 22.37 -1.73
CA LEU A 13 17.25 23.63 -1.52
C LEU A 13 15.83 23.47 -2.06
N VAL A 14 15.74 22.90 -3.26
CA VAL A 14 14.52 22.49 -3.95
C VAL A 14 14.79 21.13 -4.60
N PRO A 15 13.78 20.30 -4.88
CA PRO A 15 13.98 18.97 -5.44
C PRO A 15 14.86 19.00 -6.71
N GLY A 16 16.03 18.36 -6.66
CA GLY A 16 16.98 18.30 -7.77
C GLY A 16 18.08 19.37 -7.75
N ILE A 17 17.96 20.42 -6.92
CA ILE A 17 18.97 21.47 -6.77
C ILE A 17 19.63 21.35 -5.40
N THR A 18 20.90 21.01 -5.39
CA THR A 18 21.67 20.83 -4.16
C THR A 18 22.12 22.16 -3.57
N ARG A 19 22.18 22.25 -2.24
CA ARG A 19 22.60 23.45 -1.50
C ARG A 19 24.04 23.86 -1.77
N TYR A 20 24.96 22.90 -1.83
CA TYR A 20 26.37 23.16 -2.08
C TYR A 20 26.78 22.81 -3.52
N SER A 21 27.73 23.57 -4.06
CA SER A 21 28.35 23.33 -5.37
C SER A 21 29.25 22.09 -5.37
N ARG A 22 29.69 21.66 -6.57
CA ARG A 22 30.52 20.46 -6.76
C ARG A 22 31.87 20.55 -6.03
N SER A 23 32.55 21.69 -6.08
CA SER A 23 33.86 21.90 -5.45
C SER A 23 33.79 21.84 -3.91
N VAL A 24 32.80 22.51 -3.32
CA VAL A 24 32.55 22.49 -1.87
C VAL A 24 32.24 21.06 -1.39
N ILE A 25 31.47 20.29 -2.15
CA ILE A 25 31.20 18.89 -1.80
C ILE A 25 32.42 17.99 -1.98
N TYR A 26 33.25 18.24 -2.99
CA TYR A 26 34.48 17.50 -3.19
C TYR A 26 35.42 17.60 -1.98
N SER A 27 35.60 18.81 -1.45
CA SER A 27 36.38 19.06 -0.23
C SER A 27 35.72 18.46 1.01
N LYS A 28 34.41 18.68 1.23
CA LYS A 28 33.65 18.10 2.36
C LYS A 28 33.60 16.58 2.36
N LYS A 29 33.64 15.93 1.19
CA LYS A 29 33.72 14.47 1.06
C LYS A 29 35.16 13.93 1.20
N ALA A 30 36.14 14.82 1.32
CA ALA A 30 37.56 14.50 1.32
C ALA A 30 37.96 13.55 0.19
N ILE A 31 37.37 13.74 -1.00
CA ILE A 31 37.59 12.85 -2.15
C ILE A 31 39.07 12.91 -2.59
N TYR A 32 39.71 14.06 -2.44
CA TYR A 32 41.14 14.24 -2.68
C TYR A 32 42.03 13.29 -1.86
N LYS A 33 41.59 12.84 -0.68
CA LYS A 33 42.31 11.83 0.14
C LYS A 33 41.95 10.39 -0.22
N ARG A 34 40.87 10.16 -0.97
CA ARG A 34 40.34 8.84 -1.32
C ARG A 34 40.72 8.49 -2.76
N LYS A 35 41.96 8.02 -2.96
CA LYS A 35 42.37 7.40 -4.23
C LYS A 35 41.73 6.01 -4.32
N LYS A 36 40.90 5.78 -5.35
CA LYS A 36 40.43 4.43 -5.69
C LYS A 36 41.44 3.80 -6.64
N THR A 37 42.18 2.80 -6.19
CA THR A 37 42.91 1.90 -7.08
C THR A 37 41.89 0.95 -7.72
N PRO A 38 41.76 0.91 -9.06
CA PRO A 38 40.89 -0.03 -9.72
C PRO A 38 41.47 -1.44 -9.55
N GLN A 39 40.85 -2.27 -8.71
CA GLN A 39 41.08 -3.70 -8.79
C GLN A 39 40.17 -4.28 -9.88
N PRO A 40 40.72 -5.07 -10.82
CA PRO A 40 39.91 -5.76 -11.82
C PRO A 40 38.91 -6.65 -11.09
N LYS A 41 37.63 -6.43 -11.36
CA LYS A 41 36.55 -7.24 -10.80
C LYS A 41 36.62 -8.60 -11.51
N PRO A 42 36.78 -9.73 -10.80
CA PRO A 42 36.84 -11.03 -11.45
C PRO A 42 35.52 -11.30 -12.17
N GLU A 43 35.60 -11.59 -13.47
CA GLU A 43 34.44 -11.98 -14.27
C GLU A 43 33.92 -13.34 -13.79
N THR A 44 32.89 -13.33 -12.94
CA THR A 44 32.17 -14.55 -12.59
C THR A 44 31.21 -14.87 -13.73
N LYS A 45 31.69 -15.58 -14.76
CA LYS A 45 30.83 -16.12 -15.81
C LYS A 45 29.91 -17.16 -15.16
N PRO A 46 28.56 -17.03 -15.27
CA PRO A 46 27.66 -18.01 -14.69
C PRO A 46 27.85 -19.37 -15.39
N ALA A 47 27.91 -20.45 -14.61
CA ALA A 47 28.11 -21.80 -15.12
C ALA A 47 26.95 -22.19 -16.07
N GLN A 48 27.27 -22.51 -17.32
CA GLN A 48 26.30 -22.83 -18.38
C GLN A 48 25.78 -24.27 -18.28
N PHE A 49 26.55 -25.16 -17.66
CA PHE A 49 26.26 -26.58 -17.52
C PHE A 49 26.27 -26.99 -16.06
N LYS A 50 25.38 -27.92 -15.71
CA LYS A 50 25.36 -28.64 -14.43
C LYS A 50 25.78 -30.07 -14.68
N THR A 51 26.71 -30.56 -13.87
CA THR A 51 27.08 -31.98 -13.81
C THR A 51 26.02 -32.72 -13.01
N VAL A 52 25.43 -33.75 -13.60
CA VAL A 52 24.48 -34.64 -12.94
C VAL A 52 25.10 -36.02 -12.89
N GLU A 53 25.26 -36.56 -11.68
CA GLU A 53 25.72 -37.92 -11.46
C GLU A 53 24.67 -38.94 -11.94
N ILE A 54 25.15 -39.98 -12.62
CA ILE A 54 24.32 -41.05 -13.17
C ILE A 54 24.63 -42.32 -12.42
N LYS A 55 23.57 -42.95 -11.88
CA LYS A 55 23.67 -44.25 -11.22
C LYS A 55 23.66 -45.38 -12.25
N GLY A 56 24.69 -46.22 -12.22
CA GLY A 56 24.84 -47.42 -13.05
C GLY A 56 26.29 -47.70 -13.45
N ASP A 57 26.79 -48.91 -13.16
CA ASP A 57 28.22 -49.26 -13.18
C ASP A 57 28.90 -49.22 -14.56
N LYS A 58 28.11 -49.09 -15.65
CA LYS A 58 28.62 -49.01 -17.03
C LYS A 58 28.19 -47.75 -17.79
N ASN A 59 27.69 -46.72 -17.10
CA ASN A 59 27.02 -45.56 -17.73
C ASN A 59 27.76 -44.22 -17.55
N GLY A 60 29.07 -44.26 -17.26
CA GLY A 60 29.95 -43.08 -17.33
C GLY A 60 29.94 -42.12 -16.13
N LYS A 61 29.28 -42.47 -15.00
CA LYS A 61 29.21 -41.74 -13.71
C LYS A 61 28.64 -40.30 -13.74
N GLU A 62 28.87 -39.48 -14.76
CA GLU A 62 28.43 -38.08 -14.83
C GLU A 62 27.95 -37.67 -16.24
N ARG A 63 26.98 -36.72 -16.32
CA ARG A 63 26.60 -36.01 -17.55
C ARG A 63 26.56 -34.51 -17.35
N PHE A 64 27.03 -33.78 -18.35
CA PHE A 64 26.90 -32.32 -18.43
C PHE A 64 25.56 -31.95 -19.08
N ILE A 65 24.67 -31.30 -18.32
CA ILE A 65 23.35 -30.87 -18.79
C ILE A 65 23.26 -29.33 -18.77
N PRO A 66 22.73 -28.67 -19.83
CA PRO A 66 22.48 -27.24 -19.81
C PRO A 66 21.56 -26.83 -18.65
N VAL A 67 21.89 -25.74 -17.95
CA VAL A 67 21.07 -25.23 -16.83
C VAL A 67 19.68 -24.78 -17.31
N HIS A 68 19.62 -24.19 -18.50
CA HIS A 68 18.38 -23.78 -19.16
C HIS A 68 18.29 -24.51 -20.50
N LYS A 69 17.30 -25.41 -20.63
CA LYS A 69 17.02 -26.09 -21.90
C LYS A 69 16.26 -25.13 -22.82
N ALA A 70 16.60 -25.16 -24.12
CA ALA A 70 15.86 -24.41 -25.13
C ALA A 70 14.41 -24.93 -25.24
N PRO A 71 13.44 -24.04 -25.55
CA PRO A 71 12.07 -24.47 -25.82
C PRO A 71 12.02 -25.38 -27.04
N ARG A 72 11.07 -26.34 -27.04
CA ARG A 72 10.86 -27.26 -28.18
C ARG A 72 10.06 -26.62 -29.32
N PHE A 73 9.30 -25.57 -29.02
CA PHE A 73 8.42 -24.87 -29.95
C PHE A 73 8.88 -23.43 -30.12
N TYR A 74 8.97 -22.99 -31.37
CA TYR A 74 9.23 -21.60 -31.75
C TYR A 74 7.98 -21.02 -32.41
N PRO A 75 7.49 -19.84 -31.98
CA PRO A 75 6.40 -19.17 -32.67
C PRO A 75 6.86 -18.71 -34.08
N ALA A 76 5.92 -18.56 -35.00
CA ALA A 76 6.20 -18.05 -36.35
C ALA A 76 6.61 -16.57 -36.36
N GLU A 77 6.16 -15.80 -35.37
CA GLU A 77 6.48 -14.38 -35.21
C GLU A 77 6.96 -14.09 -33.78
N ASP A 78 7.97 -13.24 -33.66
CA ASP A 78 8.47 -12.76 -32.37
C ASP A 78 7.65 -11.58 -31.85
N VAL A 79 7.29 -11.62 -30.57
CA VAL A 79 6.66 -10.47 -29.90
C VAL A 79 7.75 -9.48 -29.47
N PRO A 80 7.70 -8.21 -29.91
CA PRO A 80 8.71 -7.23 -29.55
C PRO A 80 8.72 -6.95 -28.05
N VAL A 81 9.93 -6.89 -27.46
CA VAL A 81 10.09 -6.62 -26.02
C VAL A 81 9.70 -5.17 -25.70
N PRO A 82 8.81 -4.94 -24.72
CA PRO A 82 8.41 -3.59 -24.35
C PRO A 82 9.59 -2.79 -23.77
N LYS A 83 9.66 -1.50 -24.12
CA LYS A 83 10.69 -0.58 -23.61
C LYS A 83 10.60 -0.46 -22.08
N LYS A 84 11.75 -0.48 -21.40
CA LYS A 84 11.81 -0.33 -19.94
C LYS A 84 11.36 1.07 -19.50
N SER A 85 10.20 1.13 -18.83
CA SER A 85 9.70 2.37 -18.22
C SER A 85 10.44 2.68 -16.91
N ARG A 86 10.75 3.97 -16.68
CA ARG A 86 11.27 4.48 -15.39
C ARG A 86 10.17 5.00 -14.45
N LYS A 87 8.89 4.84 -14.83
CA LYS A 87 7.77 5.27 -13.99
C LYS A 87 7.67 4.34 -12.78
N LEU A 88 7.68 4.91 -11.58
CA LEU A 88 7.50 4.21 -10.32
C LEU A 88 6.19 4.66 -9.67
N ASN A 89 5.42 3.71 -9.14
CA ASN A 89 4.24 4.02 -8.34
C ASN A 89 4.70 4.56 -6.98
N LYS A 90 4.46 5.84 -6.75
CA LYS A 90 4.74 6.50 -5.47
C LYS A 90 3.51 6.46 -4.58
N THR A 91 3.72 6.57 -3.27
CA THR A 91 2.63 6.80 -2.32
C THR A 91 1.89 8.09 -2.68
N THR A 92 0.57 8.06 -2.53
CA THR A 92 -0.27 9.23 -2.80
C THR A 92 0.00 10.32 -1.78
N LYS A 93 0.04 11.58 -2.23
CA LYS A 93 0.19 12.71 -1.31
C LYS A 93 -1.16 13.01 -0.64
N LEU A 94 -1.16 13.13 0.69
CA LEU A 94 -2.34 13.56 1.42
C LEU A 94 -2.65 15.04 1.15
N ARG A 95 -3.94 15.37 1.08
CA ARG A 95 -4.42 16.75 1.14
C ARG A 95 -4.14 17.31 2.53
N ALA A 96 -3.74 18.59 2.61
CA ALA A 96 -3.46 19.25 3.89
C ALA A 96 -4.66 19.28 4.85
N SER A 97 -5.89 19.27 4.31
CA SER A 97 -7.13 19.22 5.10
C SER A 97 -7.35 17.87 5.81
N ILE A 98 -6.66 16.81 5.41
CA ILE A 98 -6.83 15.47 5.95
C ILE A 98 -5.71 15.22 6.95
N THR A 99 -5.97 15.53 8.22
CA THR A 99 -5.08 15.20 9.33
C THR A 99 -5.66 14.05 10.15
N PRO A 100 -4.86 13.21 10.82
CA PRO A 100 -5.36 12.15 11.71
C PRO A 100 -6.47 12.68 12.63
N GLY A 101 -7.59 11.95 12.68
CA GLY A 101 -8.77 12.33 13.45
C GLY A 101 -9.76 13.28 12.78
N THR A 102 -9.46 13.78 11.59
CA THR A 102 -10.42 14.60 10.82
C THR A 102 -11.66 13.79 10.46
N ILE A 103 -12.83 14.40 10.58
CA ILE A 103 -14.08 13.78 10.13
C ILE A 103 -14.22 13.94 8.62
N LEU A 104 -14.52 12.82 7.99
CA LEU A 104 -14.60 12.63 6.56
C LEU A 104 -16.03 12.26 6.16
N ILE A 105 -16.55 12.87 5.10
CA ILE A 105 -17.82 12.48 4.49
C ILE A 105 -17.52 11.57 3.31
N LEU A 106 -18.02 10.33 3.34
CA LEU A 106 -17.86 9.40 2.24
C LEU A 106 -18.81 9.76 1.09
N LEU A 107 -18.30 9.86 -0.14
CA LEU A 107 -19.12 10.19 -1.30
C LEU A 107 -19.56 8.95 -2.10
N ALA A 108 -18.73 7.90 -2.10
CA ALA A 108 -18.95 6.73 -2.95
C ALA A 108 -19.14 5.43 -2.15
N GLY A 109 -19.79 4.47 -2.78
CA GLY A 109 -20.00 3.11 -2.25
C GLY A 109 -21.21 2.97 -1.33
N ARG A 110 -21.27 1.83 -0.62
CA ARG A 110 -22.37 1.48 0.30
C ARG A 110 -22.58 2.54 1.39
N PHE A 111 -21.49 3.11 1.90
CA PHE A 111 -21.50 4.04 3.02
C PHE A 111 -21.51 5.51 2.59
N ARG A 112 -21.89 5.83 1.35
CA ARG A 112 -22.04 7.22 0.88
C ARG A 112 -22.87 8.06 1.85
N GLY A 113 -22.55 9.33 2.03
CA GLY A 113 -23.15 10.26 2.98
C GLY A 113 -22.82 10.01 4.45
N LYS A 114 -22.18 8.89 4.83
CA LYS A 114 -21.79 8.68 6.23
C LYS A 114 -20.59 9.56 6.60
N ARG A 115 -20.60 10.04 7.84
CA ARG A 115 -19.51 10.80 8.46
C ARG A 115 -18.63 9.86 9.27
N VAL A 116 -17.32 9.91 9.04
CA VAL A 116 -16.40 8.85 9.42
C VAL A 116 -15.07 9.44 9.85
N VAL A 117 -14.37 8.82 10.81
CA VAL A 117 -13.12 9.36 11.36
C VAL A 117 -11.93 8.84 10.56
N PHE A 118 -11.06 9.75 10.11
CA PHE A 118 -9.78 9.38 9.51
C PHE A 118 -8.78 8.93 10.58
N LEU A 119 -8.12 7.79 10.37
CA LEU A 119 -7.12 7.27 11.31
C LEU A 119 -5.71 7.54 10.81
N LYS A 120 -5.34 6.89 9.70
CA LYS A 120 -4.01 7.01 9.09
C LYS A 120 -4.06 6.75 7.59
N GLN A 121 -3.02 7.17 6.89
CA GLN A 121 -2.80 6.72 5.52
C GLN A 121 -2.06 5.39 5.52
N LEU A 122 -2.48 4.46 4.69
CA LEU A 122 -1.81 3.18 4.55
C LEU A 122 -0.54 3.32 3.69
N PRO A 123 0.60 2.77 4.12
CA PRO A 123 1.90 3.04 3.52
C PRO A 123 2.08 2.41 2.14
N GLY A 124 1.43 1.27 1.86
CA GLY A 124 1.59 0.57 0.58
C GLY A 124 0.71 1.15 -0.52
N SER A 125 -0.59 1.29 -0.24
CA SER A 125 -1.57 1.75 -1.23
C SER A 125 -1.77 3.26 -1.26
N GLY A 126 -1.39 3.97 -0.19
CA GLY A 126 -1.72 5.39 -0.02
C GLY A 126 -3.21 5.67 0.22
N LEU A 127 -4.03 4.63 0.43
CA LEU A 127 -5.44 4.77 0.77
C LEU A 127 -5.61 5.25 2.22
N LEU A 128 -6.74 5.90 2.49
CA LEU A 128 -7.11 6.33 3.82
C LEU A 128 -7.68 5.14 4.60
N LEU A 129 -7.14 4.86 5.78
CA LEU A 129 -7.78 4.01 6.78
C LEU A 129 -8.76 4.87 7.58
N VAL A 130 -10.01 4.43 7.57
CA VAL A 130 -11.14 5.20 8.08
C VAL A 130 -11.99 4.27 8.95
N THR A 131 -12.52 4.78 10.06
CA THR A 131 -13.49 4.06 10.92
C THR A 131 -14.65 4.97 11.28
N GLY A 132 -15.87 4.47 11.15
CA GLY A 132 -17.04 5.13 11.70
C GLY A 132 -17.47 4.25 12.84
N PRO A 133 -17.25 4.64 14.10
CA PRO A 133 -17.36 3.70 15.21
C PRO A 133 -18.60 2.83 15.03
N TYR A 134 -18.38 1.51 14.88
CA TYR A 134 -19.33 0.65 14.16
C TYR A 134 -20.71 0.64 14.82
N LYS A 135 -20.72 0.77 16.15
CA LYS A 135 -21.91 0.93 16.99
C LYS A 135 -22.73 2.19 16.70
N LEU A 136 -22.10 3.26 16.20
CA LEU A 136 -22.75 4.55 15.94
C LEU A 136 -23.37 4.62 14.55
N ASN A 137 -22.60 4.29 13.52
CA ASN A 137 -22.98 4.58 12.14
C ASN A 137 -22.89 3.39 11.17
N GLY A 138 -22.41 2.23 11.66
CA GLY A 138 -22.32 0.97 10.92
C GLY A 138 -21.17 0.88 9.92
N VAL A 139 -20.19 1.78 9.95
CA VAL A 139 -19.07 1.81 9.01
C VAL A 139 -17.83 1.14 9.63
N PRO A 140 -17.47 -0.10 9.28
CA PRO A 140 -16.31 -0.76 9.86
C PRO A 140 -15.01 -0.09 9.41
N LEU A 141 -13.89 -0.51 10.01
CA LEU A 141 -12.53 -0.22 9.54
C LEU A 141 -12.43 -0.54 8.06
N ARG A 142 -12.20 0.50 7.25
CA ARG A 142 -12.25 0.41 5.79
C ARG A 142 -11.21 1.29 5.14
N ARG A 143 -10.69 0.79 4.02
CA ARG A 143 -9.86 1.58 3.10
C ARG A 143 -10.72 2.41 2.16
N VAL A 144 -10.39 3.69 2.03
CA VAL A 144 -11.10 4.64 1.18
C VAL A 144 -10.09 5.46 0.39
N ASN A 145 -10.38 5.73 -0.88
CA ASN A 145 -9.57 6.63 -1.69
C ASN A 145 -9.95 8.08 -1.36
N GLN A 146 -8.93 8.90 -1.10
CA GLN A 146 -9.02 10.32 -0.79
C GLN A 146 -9.87 11.14 -1.78
N ALA A 147 -9.94 10.74 -3.05
CA ALA A 147 -10.75 11.43 -4.06
C ALA A 147 -12.26 11.37 -3.77
N TYR A 148 -12.72 10.32 -3.07
CA TYR A 148 -14.15 10.08 -2.80
C TYR A 148 -14.57 10.53 -1.41
N VAL A 149 -13.89 11.55 -0.88
CA VAL A 149 -14.06 12.03 0.48
C VAL A 149 -14.04 13.55 0.52
N ILE A 150 -14.99 14.12 1.27
CA ILE A 150 -14.93 15.52 1.72
C ILE A 150 -14.31 15.53 3.12
N ALA A 151 -13.22 16.28 3.28
CA ALA A 151 -12.64 16.54 4.59
C ALA A 151 -13.39 17.71 5.23
N THR A 152 -13.85 17.52 6.47
CA THR A 152 -14.47 18.59 7.24
C THR A 152 -13.45 19.26 8.16
N THR A 153 -13.81 20.40 8.72
CA THR A 153 -13.05 21.17 9.71
C THR A 153 -13.02 20.49 11.08
N THR A 154 -14.04 19.70 11.41
CA THR A 154 -14.15 18.99 12.69
C THR A 154 -13.09 17.89 12.84
N LYS A 155 -12.40 17.88 13.98
CA LYS A 155 -11.31 16.95 14.30
C LYS A 155 -11.49 16.33 15.68
N ILE A 156 -11.14 15.06 15.79
CA ILE A 156 -11.09 14.31 17.04
C ILE A 156 -9.62 13.97 17.30
N ASN A 157 -9.16 14.06 18.55
CA ASN A 157 -7.81 13.59 18.87
C ASN A 157 -7.76 12.06 18.84
N VAL A 158 -6.92 11.51 17.96
CA VAL A 158 -6.72 10.06 17.79
C VAL A 158 -5.25 9.74 18.02
N SER A 159 -4.97 8.83 18.95
CA SER A 159 -3.62 8.34 19.24
C SER A 159 -3.26 7.12 18.37
N GLY A 160 -1.96 6.99 18.05
CA GLY A 160 -1.40 6.15 16.98
C GLY A 160 -1.88 4.70 16.94
N LEU A 161 -2.48 4.31 15.82
CA LEU A 161 -2.93 2.95 15.52
C LEU A 161 -1.98 2.29 14.50
N ASP A 162 -0.88 1.73 14.99
CA ASP A 162 0.19 1.22 14.13
C ASP A 162 -0.08 -0.18 13.55
N LYS A 163 -1.02 -0.94 14.14
CA LYS A 163 -1.20 -2.38 13.86
C LYS A 163 -1.74 -2.74 12.46
N PHE A 164 -2.32 -1.81 11.70
CA PHE A 164 -3.03 -2.13 10.44
C PHE A 164 -2.23 -1.81 9.18
N ASP A 165 -2.08 -2.81 8.30
CA ASP A 165 -1.43 -2.71 6.99
C ASP A 165 -2.38 -3.04 5.83
N ASP A 166 -1.95 -2.73 4.60
CA ASP A 166 -2.73 -2.99 3.38
C ASP A 166 -3.11 -4.46 3.16
N ASN A 167 -2.26 -5.39 3.63
CA ASN A 167 -2.48 -6.83 3.51
C ASN A 167 -3.68 -7.31 4.31
N TYR A 168 -3.92 -6.70 5.48
CA TYR A 168 -5.08 -7.01 6.34
C TYR A 168 -6.42 -6.81 5.61
N PHE A 169 -6.48 -5.82 4.71
CA PHE A 169 -7.68 -5.47 3.95
C PHE A 169 -7.73 -6.07 2.54
N LYS A 170 -6.78 -6.97 2.20
CA LYS A 170 -6.79 -7.65 0.91
C LYS A 170 -8.01 -8.56 0.83
N ARG A 171 -8.73 -8.50 -0.29
CA ARG A 171 -9.82 -9.43 -0.55
C ARG A 171 -9.22 -10.81 -0.82
N GLU A 172 -9.76 -11.82 -0.15
CA GLU A 172 -9.51 -13.22 -0.49
C GLU A 172 -9.99 -13.48 -1.92
N LYS A 173 -9.14 -14.10 -2.73
CA LYS A 173 -9.51 -14.56 -4.06
C LYS A 173 -10.09 -15.95 -3.92
N ASN A 174 -11.30 -16.17 -4.42
CA ASN A 174 -11.78 -17.53 -4.61
C ASN A 174 -10.91 -18.19 -5.70
N ALA A 175 -10.57 -19.46 -5.53
CA ALA A 175 -9.91 -20.22 -6.57
C ALA A 175 -10.78 -20.22 -7.85
N LYS A 176 -10.16 -20.07 -9.02
CA LYS A 176 -10.86 -20.30 -10.29
C LYS A 176 -11.15 -21.80 -10.35
N LYS A 177 -12.42 -22.18 -10.27
CA LYS A 177 -12.85 -23.57 -10.44
C LYS A 177 -13.41 -23.74 -11.85
N SER A 178 -13.03 -24.84 -12.50
CA SER A 178 -13.16 -25.06 -13.95
C SER A 178 -14.28 -26.04 -14.32
N THR A 179 -15.33 -26.16 -13.50
CA THR A 179 -16.40 -27.15 -13.72
C THR A 179 -17.75 -26.45 -13.89
N GLU A 180 -18.42 -26.77 -14.99
CA GLU A 180 -19.67 -26.16 -15.47
C GLU A 180 -20.84 -26.34 -14.48
N GLU A 181 -20.86 -27.44 -13.74
CA GLU A 181 -21.90 -27.75 -12.73
C GLU A 181 -21.86 -26.86 -11.48
N GLU A 182 -20.70 -26.28 -11.13
CA GLU A 182 -20.59 -25.36 -9.99
C GLU A 182 -20.94 -23.90 -10.37
N PHE A 183 -21.03 -23.58 -11.66
CA PHE A 183 -21.47 -22.26 -12.16
C PHE A 183 -22.95 -21.99 -11.82
N PHE A 184 -23.80 -23.02 -11.82
CA PHE A 184 -25.21 -22.90 -11.44
C PHE A 184 -25.44 -22.87 -9.91
N LYS A 185 -24.49 -23.37 -9.11
CA LYS A 185 -24.52 -23.25 -7.63
C LYS A 185 -24.12 -21.85 -7.14
N GLU A 186 -23.76 -20.94 -8.05
CA GLU A 186 -23.27 -19.60 -7.72
C GLU A 186 -24.35 -18.65 -7.17
N GLY A 187 -25.63 -18.97 -7.37
CA GLY A 187 -26.79 -18.28 -6.78
C GLY A 187 -26.97 -18.53 -5.28
N GLU A 188 -26.52 -19.68 -4.78
CA GLU A 188 -26.57 -20.07 -3.35
C GLU A 188 -25.22 -19.90 -2.66
N LYS A 189 -24.50 -18.81 -2.94
CA LYS A 189 -23.31 -18.46 -2.17
C LYS A 189 -23.70 -18.23 -0.71
N LYS A 190 -23.54 -19.26 0.12
CA LYS A 190 -23.54 -19.18 1.59
C LYS A 190 -22.76 -17.93 1.99
N LYS A 191 -23.42 -16.99 2.67
CA LYS A 191 -22.79 -15.76 3.16
C LYS A 191 -21.60 -16.19 4.00
N LYS A 192 -20.39 -15.93 3.50
CA LYS A 192 -19.16 -16.23 4.27
C LYS A 192 -19.26 -15.51 5.61
N GLU A 193 -19.09 -16.28 6.69
CA GLU A 193 -19.11 -15.75 8.04
C GLU A 193 -18.00 -14.70 8.22
N PHE A 194 -18.29 -13.66 8.98
CA PHE A 194 -17.32 -12.59 9.20
C PHE A 194 -16.25 -13.07 10.18
N PRO A 195 -14.94 -12.91 9.87
CA PRO A 195 -13.89 -13.40 10.76
C PRO A 195 -13.96 -12.75 12.14
N ALA A 196 -13.96 -13.58 13.20
CA ALA A 196 -14.07 -13.11 14.59
C ALA A 196 -12.97 -12.11 14.98
N GLU A 197 -11.74 -12.33 14.49
CA GLU A 197 -10.60 -11.44 14.70
C GLU A 197 -10.85 -10.01 14.22
N LYS A 198 -11.53 -9.84 13.07
CA LYS A 198 -11.82 -8.49 12.55
C LYS A 198 -12.80 -7.75 13.45
N ALA A 199 -13.71 -8.48 14.10
CA ALA A 199 -14.67 -7.91 15.03
C ALA A 199 -14.01 -7.50 16.35
N THR A 200 -13.01 -8.24 16.84
CA THR A 200 -12.26 -7.86 18.06
C THR A 200 -11.43 -6.60 17.82
N PHE A 201 -10.67 -6.55 16.72
CA PHE A 201 -9.91 -5.35 16.36
C PHE A 201 -10.78 -4.10 16.18
N GLN A 202 -11.98 -4.26 15.60
CA GLN A 202 -12.94 -3.16 15.50
C GLN A 202 -13.36 -2.65 16.89
N LYS A 203 -13.69 -3.56 17.81
CA LYS A 203 -14.11 -3.21 19.18
C LYS A 203 -13.00 -2.48 19.93
N GLU A 204 -11.74 -2.90 19.76
CA GLU A 204 -10.58 -2.23 20.37
C GLU A 204 -10.45 -0.78 19.91
N VAL A 205 -10.49 -0.54 18.60
CA VAL A 205 -10.39 0.81 18.02
C VAL A 205 -11.60 1.66 18.40
N ASP A 206 -12.80 1.10 18.36
CA ASP A 206 -14.02 1.85 18.67
C ASP A 206 -14.11 2.21 20.16
N LYS A 207 -13.53 1.42 21.06
CA LYS A 207 -13.58 1.68 22.51
C LYS A 207 -12.95 3.03 22.85
N SER A 208 -11.80 3.37 22.25
CA SER A 208 -11.13 4.65 22.49
C SER A 208 -11.89 5.82 21.87
N LEU A 209 -12.40 5.66 20.65
CA LEU A 209 -13.12 6.72 19.93
C LEU A 209 -14.51 7.01 20.50
N VAL A 210 -15.26 5.98 20.90
CA VAL A 210 -16.61 6.17 21.44
C VAL A 210 -16.56 6.89 22.79
N ALA A 211 -15.53 6.64 23.60
CA ALA A 211 -15.35 7.31 24.88
C ALA A 211 -15.11 8.82 24.71
N THR A 212 -14.39 9.25 23.66
CA THR A 212 -14.20 10.67 23.36
C THR A 212 -15.44 11.28 22.72
N ILE A 213 -16.06 10.59 21.75
CA ILE A 213 -17.26 11.07 21.04
C ILE A 213 -18.45 11.25 21.98
N ARG A 214 -18.66 10.36 22.95
CA ARG A 214 -19.80 10.46 23.88
C ARG A 214 -19.73 11.65 24.84
N LYS A 215 -18.56 12.27 25.02
CA LYS A 215 -18.43 13.49 25.84
C LYS A 215 -19.10 14.69 25.17
N ASP A 216 -19.22 14.66 23.86
CA ASP A 216 -19.84 15.70 23.05
C ASP A 216 -21.11 15.13 22.39
N ILE A 217 -22.26 15.54 22.92
CA ILE A 217 -23.57 15.03 22.50
C ILE A 217 -23.83 15.39 21.02
N ASP A 218 -23.46 16.60 20.60
CA ASP A 218 -23.68 17.05 19.23
C ASP A 218 -22.81 16.26 18.25
N LEU A 219 -21.56 15.98 18.63
CA LEU A 219 -20.66 15.15 17.83
C LEU A 219 -21.18 13.71 17.65
N TYR A 220 -21.78 13.16 18.71
CA TYR A 220 -22.42 11.84 18.67
C TYR A 220 -23.56 11.81 17.63
N HIS A 221 -24.46 12.79 17.66
CA HIS A 221 -25.55 12.90 16.68
C HIS A 221 -25.05 13.22 15.27
N TYR A 222 -24.00 14.03 15.17
CA TYR A 222 -23.36 14.38 13.90
C TYR A 222 -22.78 13.16 13.18
N LEU A 223 -22.07 12.27 13.90
CA LEU A 223 -21.49 11.06 13.29
C LEU A 223 -22.55 10.00 12.92
N ARG A 224 -23.68 9.98 13.62
CA ARG A 224 -24.80 9.06 13.35
C ARG A 224 -25.61 9.48 12.12
N SER A 225 -25.80 10.79 11.95
CA SER A 225 -26.55 11.36 10.84
C SER A 225 -25.79 11.25 9.50
N ARG A 226 -26.55 11.31 8.40
CA ARG A 226 -26.03 11.23 7.03
C ARG A 226 -25.95 12.64 6.44
N PHE A 227 -24.91 12.92 5.70
CA PHE A 227 -24.82 14.10 4.86
C PHE A 227 -25.70 13.93 3.62
N THR A 228 -26.58 14.90 3.41
CA THR A 228 -27.44 15.04 2.23
C THR A 228 -27.52 16.52 1.87
N LEU A 229 -27.74 16.81 0.59
CA LEU A 229 -28.05 18.16 0.13
C LEU A 229 -29.57 18.29 0.03
N THR A 230 -30.11 19.36 0.58
CA THR A 230 -31.53 19.73 0.46
C THR A 230 -31.68 20.84 -0.57
N LYS A 231 -32.94 21.09 -1.00
CA LYS A 231 -33.24 22.17 -1.94
C LYS A 231 -32.75 23.51 -1.38
N GLY A 232 -32.06 24.29 -2.21
CA GLY A 232 -31.50 25.59 -1.82
C GLY A 232 -30.09 25.54 -1.18
N VAL A 233 -29.56 24.36 -0.87
CA VAL A 233 -28.22 24.20 -0.32
C VAL A 233 -27.23 23.82 -1.43
N PHE A 234 -26.32 24.74 -1.76
CA PHE A 234 -25.35 24.55 -2.84
C PHE A 234 -23.94 24.25 -2.28
N PRO A 235 -23.26 23.18 -2.77
CA PRO A 235 -21.95 22.79 -2.25
C PRO A 235 -20.86 23.86 -2.30
N HIS A 236 -20.87 24.74 -3.30
CA HIS A 236 -19.90 25.82 -3.43
C HIS A 236 -20.06 26.93 -2.38
N LYS A 237 -21.22 27.00 -1.71
CA LYS A 237 -21.49 27.92 -0.60
C LYS A 237 -21.24 27.29 0.76
N LEU A 238 -21.11 25.96 0.82
CA LEU A 238 -20.87 25.24 2.07
C LEU A 238 -19.41 25.33 2.47
N LYS A 239 -19.18 25.53 3.77
CA LYS A 239 -17.88 25.35 4.41
C LYS A 239 -17.91 23.99 5.09
N PHE A 240 -17.01 23.11 4.66
CA PHE A 240 -16.86 21.77 5.22
C PHE A 240 -15.76 21.78 6.27
#